data_AF-A0A0K1P8J9-F1
#
_entry.id   AF-A0A0K1P8J9-F1
#
_cell.length_a   1.000
_cell.length_b   1.000
_cell.length_c   1.000
_cell.angle_alpha   90.00
_cell.angle_beta   90.00
_cell.angle_gamma   90.00
#
_symmetry.space_group_name_H-M   'P 1'
#
loop_
_entity.id
_entity.type
_entity.pdbx_description
1 polymer ?
#
loop_
_entity_poly.entity_id
_entity_poly.type
_entity_poly.pdbx_seq_one_letter_code
_entity_poly.pdbx_strand_id
1 'polypeptide(L)'
;MVKSGTRWGAAAAAAIAATFIQCGSEKGSPETGRCEGAVPDRVVYPDERRASDEALERVWVDRCDASTDPAQAYVLISPADAATVPADQPVELRWGRALASAAPAGIGRPARLDAPAFGWPSISFGIPKAAAHIPPITGWVYLVELRPAAGGDPLYVFTADESWLPDEAEWAELRAMGSIDVTIWTAYLDKNVIYDAKDGPFVSPSPSRFTIGDR
;
A
#
# COMPACT_ATOMS: atom_id res chain seq x y z
N MET A 1 30.63 81.87 26.92
CA MET A 1 31.00 80.48 27.24
C MET A 1 29.70 79.68 27.30
N VAL A 2 29.50 78.68 26.41
CA VAL A 2 28.58 77.51 26.55
C VAL A 2 27.07 77.84 26.64
N LYS A 3 26.08 77.22 25.96
CA LYS A 3 25.93 76.24 24.87
C LYS A 3 24.48 76.43 24.39
N SER A 4 24.24 76.69 23.10
CA SER A 4 22.90 76.68 22.51
C SER A 4 22.52 75.23 22.15
N GLY A 5 21.44 74.72 22.74
CA GLY A 5 20.90 73.40 22.45
C GLY A 5 19.95 73.46 21.25
N THR A 6 20.32 72.78 20.17
CA THR A 6 19.46 72.53 19.01
C THR A 6 19.32 71.03 18.79
N ARG A 7 18.07 70.58 18.69
CA ARG A 7 17.48 69.44 17.97
C ARG A 7 16.05 69.39 18.50
N TRP A 8 14.98 69.16 17.75
CA TRP A 8 14.69 68.01 16.90
C TRP A 8 13.78 68.45 15.75
N GLY A 9 14.10 68.03 14.53
CA GLY A 9 13.22 68.07 13.38
C GLY A 9 13.37 66.75 12.63
N ALA A 10 12.31 65.94 12.61
CA ALA A 10 12.29 64.63 11.99
C ALA A 10 12.37 64.76 10.47
N ALA A 11 13.31 64.06 9.85
CA ALA A 11 13.33 63.81 8.41
C ALA A 11 12.71 62.43 8.16
N ALA A 12 11.62 62.41 7.39
CA ALA A 12 11.00 61.20 6.89
C ALA A 12 11.91 60.55 5.83
N ALA A 13 12.26 59.28 6.04
CA ALA A 13 12.84 58.43 5.01
C ALA A 13 11.78 57.40 4.60
N ALA A 14 11.27 57.54 3.38
CA ALA A 14 10.42 56.56 2.73
C ALA A 14 11.30 55.40 2.25
N ALA A 15 11.15 54.23 2.85
CA ALA A 15 11.70 52.98 2.33
C ALA A 15 10.64 52.32 1.45
N ILE A 16 10.92 52.23 0.15
CA ILE A 16 10.17 51.41 -0.81
C ILE A 16 10.61 49.96 -0.58
N ALA A 17 9.80 49.19 0.13
CA ALA A 17 9.96 47.75 0.23
C ALA A 17 9.33 47.10 -1.00
N ALA A 18 10.16 46.57 -1.90
CA ALA A 18 9.73 45.67 -2.95
C ALA A 18 9.19 44.40 -2.30
N THR A 19 7.87 44.24 -2.27
CA THR A 19 7.21 42.99 -1.90
C THR A 19 7.37 42.06 -3.09
N PHE A 20 8.15 41.00 -2.91
CA PHE A 20 8.02 39.82 -3.75
C PHE A 20 6.55 39.37 -3.68
N ILE A 21 5.93 39.20 -4.84
CA ILE A 21 4.65 38.52 -4.98
C ILE A 21 4.92 37.06 -4.59
N GLN A 22 4.78 36.77 -3.30
CA GLN A 22 4.50 35.43 -2.83
C GLN A 22 3.09 35.13 -3.33
N CYS A 23 2.97 34.35 -4.40
CA CYS A 23 1.68 33.93 -4.91
C CYS A 23 0.93 33.27 -3.75
N GLY A 24 -0.26 33.80 -3.49
CA GLY A 24 -1.02 33.55 -2.27
C GLY A 24 -1.33 32.07 -2.10
N SER A 25 -1.15 31.61 -0.87
CA SER A 25 -1.78 30.41 -0.37
C SER A 25 -3.30 30.59 -0.48
N GLU A 26 -3.86 30.10 -1.58
CA GLU A 26 -5.27 29.78 -1.61
C GLU A 26 -5.51 28.69 -0.59
N LYS A 27 -6.53 28.91 0.23
CA LYS A 27 -6.95 28.04 1.32
C LYS A 27 -7.07 26.63 0.77
N GLY A 28 -6.15 25.76 1.17
CA GLY A 28 -6.25 24.34 0.91
C GLY A 28 -7.63 23.88 1.34
N SER A 29 -8.41 23.38 0.37
CA SER A 29 -9.42 22.39 0.74
C SER A 29 -8.69 21.31 1.54
N PRO A 30 -9.31 20.73 2.58
CA PRO A 30 -8.75 19.53 3.17
C PRO A 30 -8.75 18.49 2.05
N GLU A 31 -7.58 18.24 1.46
CA GLU A 31 -7.37 17.04 0.66
C GLU A 31 -7.50 15.89 1.65
N THR A 32 -8.69 15.31 1.70
CA THR A 32 -8.98 14.12 2.47
C THR A 32 -8.16 12.96 1.89
N GLY A 33 -7.31 12.35 2.72
CA GLY A 33 -7.25 10.88 2.77
C GLY A 33 -6.11 10.15 2.08
N ARG A 34 -5.20 10.82 1.35
CA ARG A 34 -4.09 10.10 0.68
C ARG A 34 -2.86 9.97 1.57
N CYS A 35 -2.32 8.76 1.66
CA CYS A 35 -1.00 8.53 2.24
C CYS A 35 0.06 9.11 1.29
N GLU A 36 0.78 10.14 1.73
CA GLU A 36 1.99 10.58 1.04
C GLU A 36 3.10 9.51 1.19
N GLY A 37 3.80 9.21 0.10
CA GLY A 37 4.95 8.30 0.09
C GLY A 37 5.00 7.40 -1.14
N ALA A 38 6.21 7.10 -1.62
CA ALA A 38 6.41 6.16 -2.71
C ALA A 38 5.88 4.77 -2.34
N VAL A 39 5.43 4.02 -3.34
CA VAL A 39 5.21 2.57 -3.23
C VAL A 39 6.53 1.94 -2.75
N PRO A 40 6.50 0.97 -1.82
CA PRO A 40 7.72 0.41 -1.27
C PRO A 40 8.49 -0.35 -2.35
N ASP A 41 9.81 -0.25 -2.34
CA ASP A 41 10.65 -0.95 -3.31
C ASP A 41 10.69 -2.48 -3.06
N ARG A 42 10.42 -2.91 -1.82
CA ARG A 42 10.54 -4.30 -1.38
C ARG A 42 9.17 -5.00 -1.38
N VAL A 43 8.71 -5.36 -2.58
CA VAL A 43 7.42 -6.02 -2.81
C VAL A 43 7.62 -7.31 -3.61
N VAL A 44 7.00 -8.38 -3.14
CA VAL A 44 6.87 -9.66 -3.83
C VAL A 44 5.52 -9.72 -4.56
N TYR A 45 5.55 -10.17 -5.82
CA TYR A 45 4.37 -10.43 -6.65
C TYR A 45 4.32 -11.93 -6.99
N PRO A 46 3.67 -12.78 -6.17
CA PRO A 46 3.71 -14.24 -6.37
C PRO A 46 3.13 -14.71 -7.71
N ASP A 47 2.17 -13.95 -8.25
CA ASP A 47 1.65 -14.12 -9.61
C ASP A 47 1.59 -12.76 -10.31
N GLU A 48 2.65 -12.42 -11.05
CA GLU A 48 2.77 -11.19 -11.85
C GLU A 48 1.64 -11.01 -12.88
N ARG A 49 0.85 -12.05 -13.19
CA ARG A 49 -0.29 -11.92 -14.12
C ARG A 49 -1.56 -11.45 -13.43
N ARG A 50 -1.57 -11.44 -12.09
CA ARG A 50 -2.74 -11.18 -11.25
C ARG A 50 -2.50 -10.11 -10.20
N ALA A 51 -1.28 -9.58 -10.13
CA ALA A 51 -0.87 -8.50 -9.26
C ALA A 51 0.08 -7.58 -10.06
N SER A 52 -0.28 -6.30 -10.21
CA SER A 52 0.51 -5.30 -10.95
C SER A 52 0.91 -4.14 -10.04
N ASP A 53 1.93 -3.41 -10.44
CA ASP A 53 2.41 -2.20 -9.78
C ASP A 53 1.37 -1.07 -9.81
N GLU A 54 0.56 -0.94 -10.87
CA GLU A 54 -0.52 0.06 -10.90
C GLU A 54 -1.66 -0.29 -9.93
N ALA A 55 -2.00 -1.57 -9.81
CA ALA A 55 -2.97 -2.02 -8.82
C ALA A 55 -2.44 -1.85 -7.38
N LEU A 56 -1.16 -2.13 -7.16
CA LEU A 56 -0.51 -1.86 -5.89
C LEU A 56 -0.53 -0.36 -5.58
N GLU A 57 -0.16 0.49 -6.54
CA GLU A 57 -0.17 1.95 -6.37
C GLU A 57 -1.55 2.44 -5.94
N ARG A 58 -2.63 1.90 -6.55
CA ARG A 58 -4.00 2.24 -6.16
C ARG A 58 -4.28 1.92 -4.70
N VAL A 59 -4.00 0.68 -4.28
CA VAL A 59 -4.21 0.26 -2.88
C VAL A 59 -3.31 1.05 -1.94
N TRP A 60 -2.07 1.32 -2.33
CA TRP A 60 -1.08 2.04 -1.54
C TRP A 60 -1.55 3.47 -1.26
N VAL A 61 -1.92 4.23 -2.29
CA VAL A 61 -2.34 5.63 -2.14
C VAL A 61 -3.58 5.77 -1.25
N ASP A 62 -4.54 4.86 -1.39
CA ASP A 62 -5.81 4.93 -0.67
C ASP A 62 -5.75 4.29 0.75
N ARG A 63 -4.64 3.64 1.13
CA ARG A 63 -4.53 2.89 2.42
C ARG A 63 -4.73 3.73 3.68
N CYS A 64 -4.56 5.05 3.60
CA CYS A 64 -4.76 5.96 4.74
C CYS A 64 -6.23 6.08 5.14
N ASP A 65 -7.14 5.85 4.20
CA ASP A 65 -8.58 5.81 4.44
C ASP A 65 -9.07 4.40 4.79
N ALA A 66 -8.14 3.46 5.06
CA ALA A 66 -8.50 2.07 5.28
C ALA A 66 -9.38 1.90 6.53
N SER A 67 -10.51 1.24 6.35
CA SER A 67 -11.42 0.90 7.44
C SER A 67 -10.97 -0.36 8.18
N THR A 68 -11.13 -0.39 9.51
CA THR A 68 -10.90 -1.56 10.35
C THR A 68 -12.15 -2.41 10.57
N ASP A 69 -13.19 -2.26 9.73
CA ASP A 69 -14.43 -3.05 9.83
C ASP A 69 -14.13 -4.55 9.85
N PRO A 70 -14.35 -5.25 10.99
CA PRO A 70 -14.01 -6.66 11.13
C PRO A 70 -14.84 -7.58 10.21
N ALA A 71 -15.97 -7.10 9.66
CA ALA A 71 -16.72 -7.86 8.68
C ALA A 71 -16.02 -7.95 7.32
N GLN A 72 -15.15 -7.00 7.00
CA GLN A 72 -14.44 -6.92 5.72
C GLN A 72 -12.94 -7.16 5.85
N ALA A 73 -12.38 -6.89 7.02
CA ALA A 73 -10.95 -7.07 7.26
C ALA A 73 -10.52 -8.54 7.21
N TYR A 74 -9.35 -8.75 6.62
CA TYR A 74 -8.67 -10.04 6.59
C TYR A 74 -7.63 -10.12 7.70
N VAL A 75 -7.42 -11.34 8.21
CA VAL A 75 -6.43 -11.67 9.24
C VAL A 75 -5.65 -12.91 8.82
N LEU A 76 -4.47 -13.08 9.40
CA LEU A 76 -3.68 -14.29 9.21
C LEU A 76 -4.41 -15.50 9.84
N ILE A 77 -4.63 -16.54 9.04
CA ILE A 77 -5.21 -17.83 9.46
C ILE A 77 -4.10 -18.85 9.74
N SER A 78 -3.08 -18.87 8.88
CA SER A 78 -1.91 -19.74 9.01
C SER A 78 -0.67 -18.94 8.65
N PRO A 79 0.41 -18.99 9.46
CA PRO A 79 0.47 -19.58 10.79
C PRO A 79 -0.56 -18.97 11.75
N ALA A 80 -0.99 -19.72 12.76
CA ALA A 80 -1.89 -19.18 13.78
C ALA A 80 -1.19 -18.05 14.56
N ASP A 81 -1.96 -17.13 15.14
CA ASP A 81 -1.41 -16.07 15.97
C ASP A 81 -0.58 -16.64 17.14
N ALA A 82 0.55 -16.00 17.40
CA ALA A 82 1.62 -16.42 18.31
C ALA A 82 2.27 -17.79 18.00
N ALA A 83 2.03 -18.40 16.83
CA ALA A 83 2.64 -19.69 16.50
C ALA A 83 4.15 -19.59 16.24
N THR A 84 4.88 -20.64 16.66
CA THR A 84 6.25 -20.89 16.21
C THR A 84 6.25 -21.91 15.06
N VAL A 85 6.79 -21.49 13.92
CA VAL A 85 6.93 -22.31 12.71
C VAL A 85 8.39 -22.69 12.49
N PRO A 86 8.64 -23.88 11.91
CA PRO A 86 9.99 -24.40 11.80
C PRO A 86 10.81 -23.60 10.78
N ALA A 87 12.11 -23.43 11.03
CA ALA A 87 13.01 -22.64 10.18
C ALA A 87 13.62 -23.42 9.01
N ASP A 88 13.42 -24.73 8.94
CA ASP A 88 14.04 -25.62 7.96
C ASP A 88 13.34 -25.61 6.60
N GLN A 89 12.03 -25.36 6.57
CA GLN A 89 11.24 -25.32 5.34
C GLN A 89 10.24 -24.17 5.30
N PRO A 90 9.96 -23.61 4.11
CA PRO A 90 8.90 -22.63 3.93
C PRO A 90 7.55 -23.16 4.40
N VAL A 91 6.77 -22.30 5.05
CA VAL A 91 5.36 -22.58 5.38
C VAL A 91 4.46 -21.67 4.57
N GLU A 92 3.29 -22.18 4.19
CA GLU A 92 2.29 -21.37 3.50
C GLU A 92 1.64 -20.39 4.48
N LEU A 93 1.69 -19.11 4.12
CA LEU A 93 0.93 -18.05 4.77
C LEU A 93 -0.46 -18.01 4.15
N ARG A 94 -1.51 -18.03 4.96
CA ARG A 94 -2.91 -18.00 4.53
C ARG A 94 -3.67 -16.97 5.33
N TRP A 95 -4.55 -16.23 4.67
CA TRP A 95 -5.42 -15.25 5.29
C TRP A 95 -6.88 -15.45 4.93
N GLY A 96 -7.76 -14.85 5.72
CA GLY A 96 -9.20 -14.87 5.49
C GLY A 96 -9.92 -13.85 6.36
N ARG A 97 -11.22 -13.68 6.13
CA ARG A 97 -12.03 -12.69 6.83
C ARG A 97 -12.09 -12.96 8.33
N ALA A 98 -11.92 -11.92 9.15
CA ALA A 98 -11.84 -12.03 10.61
C ALA A 98 -13.08 -12.68 11.26
N LEU A 99 -14.28 -12.43 10.72
CA LEU A 99 -15.55 -12.99 11.20
C LEU A 99 -15.96 -14.32 10.53
N ALA A 100 -15.14 -14.89 9.64
CA ALA A 100 -15.44 -16.15 8.96
C ALA A 100 -14.93 -17.39 9.73
N SER A 101 -14.86 -17.32 11.07
CA SER A 101 -14.54 -18.47 11.93
C SER A 101 -15.71 -19.47 12.03
N ALA A 102 -16.08 -20.06 10.89
CA ALA A 102 -16.59 -21.43 10.70
C ALA A 102 -17.16 -21.59 9.28
N ALA A 103 -16.73 -22.65 8.57
CA ALA A 103 -17.23 -23.19 7.28
C ALA A 103 -16.34 -22.91 6.02
N PRO A 104 -16.37 -23.83 5.02
CA PRO A 104 -15.20 -24.21 4.23
C PRO A 104 -14.89 -23.27 3.05
N ALA A 105 -13.65 -23.39 2.59
CA ALA A 105 -13.06 -22.70 1.43
C ALA A 105 -14.02 -22.60 0.24
N GLY A 106 -14.24 -21.38 -0.23
CA GLY A 106 -15.04 -21.14 -1.42
C GLY A 106 -15.48 -19.69 -1.58
N ILE A 107 -14.56 -18.73 -1.43
CA ILE A 107 -14.77 -17.38 -1.96
C ILE A 107 -14.06 -17.32 -3.31
N GLY A 108 -14.76 -16.75 -4.30
CA GLY A 108 -14.56 -16.98 -5.72
C GLY A 108 -13.12 -16.85 -6.21
N ARG A 109 -12.71 -17.84 -7.00
CA ARG A 109 -11.53 -17.76 -7.88
C ARG A 109 -11.57 -16.43 -8.63
N PRO A 110 -10.50 -15.63 -8.65
CA PRO A 110 -10.51 -14.36 -9.37
C PRO A 110 -10.91 -14.61 -10.83
N ALA A 111 -11.72 -13.68 -11.36
CA ALA A 111 -12.16 -13.72 -12.75
C ALA A 111 -10.95 -14.04 -13.63
N ARG A 112 -11.16 -14.99 -14.54
CA ARG A 112 -10.17 -15.31 -15.58
C ARG A 112 -9.86 -13.98 -16.29
N LEU A 113 -8.59 -13.68 -16.51
CA LEU A 113 -8.18 -12.58 -17.38
C LEU A 113 -9.01 -12.67 -18.66
N ASP A 114 -9.97 -11.77 -18.83
CA ASP A 114 -10.65 -11.61 -20.09
C ASP A 114 -9.60 -11.01 -21.03
N ALA A 115 -8.94 -11.89 -21.78
CA ALA A 115 -8.09 -11.47 -22.89
C ALA A 115 -8.96 -10.57 -23.77
N PRO A 116 -8.51 -9.36 -24.14
CA PRO A 116 -9.31 -8.46 -24.95
C PRO A 116 -9.62 -9.15 -26.29
N ALA A 117 -10.87 -9.59 -26.46
CA ALA A 117 -11.41 -10.04 -27.72
C ALA A 117 -11.71 -8.82 -28.60
N PHE A 118 -10.65 -8.14 -29.05
CA PHE A 118 -10.76 -7.09 -30.04
C PHE A 118 -9.63 -7.23 -31.06
N GLY A 119 -9.93 -7.96 -32.13
CA GLY A 119 -9.19 -7.85 -33.38
C GLY A 119 -9.45 -6.48 -34.00
N TRP A 120 -8.51 -5.55 -33.85
CA TRP A 120 -8.39 -4.36 -34.69
C TRP A 120 -7.19 -4.56 -35.62
N PRO A 121 -7.31 -4.28 -36.92
CA PRO A 121 -6.17 -4.35 -37.83
C PRO A 121 -5.13 -3.33 -37.41
N SER A 122 -3.93 -3.81 -37.08
CA SER A 122 -2.78 -3.01 -36.69
C SER A 122 -2.33 -2.11 -37.84
N ILE A 123 -2.69 -0.83 -37.77
CA ILE A 123 -2.01 0.24 -38.51
C ILE A 123 -0.81 0.66 -37.66
N SER A 124 0.34 0.05 -37.93
CA SER A 124 1.61 0.38 -37.27
C SER A 124 2.25 1.59 -37.94
N PHE A 125 1.87 2.80 -37.54
CA PHE A 125 2.64 4.01 -37.82
C PHE A 125 3.55 4.30 -36.63
N GLY A 126 4.78 3.80 -36.62
CA GLY A 126 5.93 4.38 -35.90
C GLY A 126 5.84 4.72 -34.40
N ILE A 127 4.76 4.38 -33.69
CA ILE A 127 4.64 4.62 -32.25
C ILE A 127 5.46 3.53 -31.55
N PRO A 128 6.43 3.88 -30.69
CA PRO A 128 7.11 2.90 -29.86
C PRO A 128 6.05 2.10 -29.11
N LYS A 129 6.11 0.76 -29.21
CA LYS A 129 5.26 -0.12 -28.41
C LYS A 129 5.50 0.24 -26.95
N ALA A 130 4.58 0.99 -26.35
CA ALA A 130 4.53 1.14 -24.90
C ALA A 130 4.53 -0.28 -24.31
N ALA A 131 5.36 -0.50 -23.29
CA ALA A 131 5.36 -1.76 -22.55
C ALA A 131 3.89 -2.06 -22.20
N ALA A 132 3.40 -3.21 -22.67
CA ALA A 132 2.00 -3.56 -22.48
C ALA A 132 1.81 -3.77 -20.97
N HIS A 133 1.33 -2.74 -20.29
CA HIS A 133 0.86 -2.79 -18.91
C HIS A 133 -0.05 -4.02 -18.77
N ILE A 134 0.11 -4.77 -17.68
CA ILE A 134 -0.70 -5.95 -17.41
C ILE A 134 -2.18 -5.53 -17.50
N PRO A 135 -3.10 -6.38 -18.04
CA PRO A 135 -4.50 -6.05 -18.10
C PRO A 135 -5.02 -5.57 -16.73
N PRO A 136 -5.86 -4.52 -16.68
CA PRO A 136 -6.38 -4.02 -15.42
C PRO A 136 -7.03 -5.14 -14.60
N ILE A 137 -6.71 -5.18 -13.31
CA ILE A 137 -7.20 -6.19 -12.39
C ILE A 137 -8.62 -5.84 -11.97
N THR A 138 -9.49 -6.86 -11.98
CA THR A 138 -10.83 -6.80 -11.40
C THR A 138 -10.99 -7.95 -10.42
N GLY A 139 -11.26 -7.65 -9.15
CA GLY A 139 -11.34 -8.63 -8.08
C GLY A 139 -10.72 -8.13 -6.78
N TRP A 140 -10.74 -9.01 -5.77
CA TRP A 140 -10.08 -8.78 -4.49
C TRP A 140 -8.55 -8.89 -4.64
N VAL A 141 -7.86 -7.96 -4.01
CA VAL A 141 -6.41 -7.96 -3.86
C VAL A 141 -6.03 -7.83 -2.40
N TYR A 142 -4.82 -8.27 -2.10
CA TYR A 142 -4.25 -8.30 -0.77
C TYR A 142 -2.86 -7.69 -0.81
N LEU A 143 -2.64 -6.68 0.03
CA LEU A 143 -1.32 -6.19 0.38
C LEU A 143 -1.02 -6.72 1.78
N VAL A 144 -0.02 -7.58 1.91
CA VAL A 144 0.40 -8.17 3.18
C VAL A 144 1.73 -7.54 3.57
N GLU A 145 1.74 -6.84 4.69
CA GLU A 145 2.98 -6.33 5.30
C GLU A 145 3.51 -7.35 6.31
N LEU A 146 4.75 -7.75 6.12
CA LEU A 146 5.52 -8.64 7.00
C LEU A 146 6.64 -7.82 7.64
N ARG A 147 6.44 -7.39 8.88
CA ARG A 147 7.37 -6.51 9.61
C ARG A 147 8.08 -7.27 10.72
N PRO A 148 9.41 -7.14 10.89
CA PRO A 148 10.09 -7.67 12.08
C PRO A 148 9.54 -7.04 13.36
N ALA A 149 9.15 -7.84 14.34
CA ALA A 149 8.62 -7.36 15.63
C ALA A 149 9.66 -6.54 16.43
N ALA A 150 10.96 -6.76 16.18
CA ALA A 150 12.05 -5.98 16.75
C ALA A 150 12.21 -4.58 16.10
N GLY A 151 11.41 -4.27 15.09
CA GLY A 151 11.60 -3.11 14.22
C GLY A 151 12.54 -3.42 13.06
N GLY A 152 12.30 -2.77 11.92
CA GLY A 152 13.05 -2.98 10.67
C GLY A 152 12.17 -2.72 9.46
N ASP A 153 12.77 -2.89 8.28
CA ASP A 153 12.08 -2.68 7.01
C ASP A 153 11.13 -3.85 6.71
N PRO A 154 9.84 -3.57 6.46
CA PRO A 154 8.90 -4.62 6.10
C PRO A 154 9.20 -5.21 4.72
N LEU A 155 8.83 -6.47 4.55
CA LEU A 155 8.61 -7.08 3.25
C LEU A 155 7.12 -6.99 2.94
N TYR A 156 6.77 -6.58 1.72
CA TYR A 156 5.38 -6.58 1.28
C TYR A 156 5.14 -7.72 0.30
N VAL A 157 3.95 -8.30 0.34
CA VAL A 157 3.45 -9.24 -0.66
C VAL A 157 2.18 -8.64 -1.24
N PHE A 158 2.12 -8.50 -2.56
CA PHE A 158 0.93 -8.04 -3.26
C PHE A 158 0.41 -9.15 -4.18
N THR A 159 -0.83 -9.59 -3.93
CA THR A 159 -1.41 -10.75 -4.62
C THR A 159 -2.94 -10.68 -4.68
N ALA A 160 -3.54 -11.46 -5.57
CA ALA A 160 -4.98 -11.69 -5.63
C ALA A 160 -5.42 -13.02 -4.96
N ASP A 161 -4.46 -13.84 -4.52
CA ASP A 161 -4.73 -15.10 -3.85
C ASP A 161 -4.82 -14.93 -2.33
N GLU A 162 -5.57 -15.79 -1.63
CA GLU A 162 -5.71 -15.77 -0.16
C GLU A 162 -4.57 -16.52 0.55
N SER A 163 -3.52 -16.88 -0.19
CA SER A 163 -2.33 -17.52 0.34
C SER A 163 -1.08 -17.20 -0.47
N TRP A 164 0.07 -17.41 0.17
CA TRP A 164 1.38 -17.32 -0.44
C TRP A 164 2.32 -18.32 0.23
N LEU A 165 2.99 -19.12 -0.59
CA LEU A 165 4.10 -19.97 -0.17
C LEU A 165 5.40 -19.29 -0.61
N PRO A 166 6.19 -18.74 0.33
CA PRO A 166 7.47 -18.14 -0.02
C PRO A 166 8.40 -19.16 -0.65
N ASP A 167 9.16 -18.72 -1.64
CA ASP A 167 10.27 -19.49 -2.16
C ASP A 167 11.44 -19.57 -1.17
N GLU A 168 12.53 -20.24 -1.53
CA GLU A 168 13.67 -20.41 -0.64
C GLU A 168 14.36 -19.09 -0.26
N ALA A 169 14.42 -18.12 -1.17
CA ALA A 169 15.05 -16.83 -0.95
C ALA A 169 14.17 -15.94 -0.06
N GLU A 170 12.89 -15.87 -0.39
CA GLU A 170 11.86 -15.16 0.40
C GLU A 170 11.79 -15.73 1.81
N TRP A 171 11.83 -17.07 1.96
CA TRP A 171 11.84 -17.71 3.26
C TRP A 171 13.12 -17.43 4.06
N ALA A 172 14.28 -17.35 3.39
CA ALA A 172 15.52 -16.94 4.04
C ALA A 172 15.43 -15.51 4.59
N GLU A 173 14.80 -14.59 3.85
CA GLU A 173 14.54 -13.23 4.33
C GLU A 173 13.61 -13.21 5.54
N LEU A 174 12.50 -13.96 5.49
CA LEU A 174 11.57 -14.06 6.63
C LEU A 174 12.26 -14.65 7.86
N ARG A 175 13.08 -15.70 7.71
CA ARG A 175 13.87 -16.27 8.81
C ARG A 175 14.77 -15.23 9.47
N ALA A 176 15.38 -14.34 8.69
CA ALA A 176 16.22 -13.28 9.22
C ALA A 176 15.43 -12.24 10.06
N MET A 177 14.11 -12.13 9.87
CA MET A 177 13.23 -11.28 10.69
C MET A 177 12.92 -11.91 12.06
N GLY A 178 12.93 -13.24 12.16
CA GLY A 178 12.62 -13.97 13.39
C GLY A 178 11.13 -13.91 13.75
N SER A 179 10.76 -12.97 14.63
CA SER A 179 9.36 -12.73 14.98
C SER A 179 8.78 -11.66 14.06
N ILE A 180 7.61 -11.93 13.48
CA ILE A 180 7.04 -11.17 12.37
C ILE A 180 5.61 -10.75 12.73
N ASP A 181 5.36 -9.46 12.65
CA ASP A 181 4.03 -8.85 12.67
C ASP A 181 3.47 -8.81 11.25
N VAL A 182 2.23 -9.27 11.10
CA VAL A 182 1.51 -9.37 9.85
C VAL A 182 0.31 -8.44 9.86
N THR A 183 0.29 -7.48 8.94
CA THR A 183 -0.84 -6.59 8.71
C THR A 183 -1.35 -6.81 7.29
N ILE A 184 -2.66 -6.93 7.12
CA ILE A 184 -3.26 -7.24 5.82
C ILE A 184 -4.19 -6.11 5.43
N TRP A 185 -3.94 -5.52 4.27
CA TRP A 185 -4.87 -4.64 3.59
C TRP A 185 -5.56 -5.42 2.48
N THR A 186 -6.86 -5.21 2.31
CA THR A 186 -7.63 -5.78 1.23
C THR A 186 -8.46 -4.71 0.54
N ALA A 187 -8.63 -4.82 -0.76
CA ALA A 187 -9.52 -3.99 -1.53
C ALA A 187 -10.10 -4.80 -2.69
N TYR A 188 -11.30 -4.43 -3.13
CA TYR A 188 -11.85 -4.87 -4.39
C TYR A 188 -11.54 -3.81 -5.44
N LEU A 189 -10.90 -4.23 -6.54
CA LEU A 189 -10.63 -3.39 -7.68
C LEU A 189 -11.64 -3.70 -8.79
N ASP A 190 -12.15 -2.68 -9.46
CA ASP A 190 -12.73 -2.79 -10.79
C ASP A 190 -11.83 -2.00 -11.75
N LYS A 191 -11.12 -2.72 -12.60
CA LYS A 191 -10.11 -2.19 -13.54
C LYS A 191 -9.08 -1.27 -12.86
N ASN A 192 -8.44 -1.77 -11.80
CA ASN A 192 -7.47 -1.03 -10.97
C ASN A 192 -8.04 0.20 -10.24
N VAL A 193 -9.36 0.33 -10.12
CA VAL A 193 -10.00 1.43 -9.39
C VAL A 193 -10.80 0.89 -8.21
N ILE A 194 -10.67 1.58 -7.08
CA ILE A 194 -11.55 1.44 -5.92
C ILE A 194 -12.62 2.53 -6.08
N TYR A 195 -13.87 2.12 -6.29
CA TYR A 195 -14.97 3.05 -6.61
C TYR A 195 -15.75 3.49 -5.38
N ASP A 196 -16.05 2.57 -4.47
CA ASP A 196 -16.88 2.84 -3.31
C ASP A 196 -16.18 2.46 -2.00
N ALA A 197 -16.57 3.08 -0.88
CA ALA A 197 -16.03 2.75 0.44
C ALA A 197 -16.28 1.29 0.86
N LYS A 198 -17.27 0.62 0.26
CA LYS A 198 -17.52 -0.82 0.47
C LYS A 198 -16.49 -1.72 -0.22
N ASP A 199 -15.73 -1.18 -1.16
CA ASP A 199 -14.68 -1.88 -1.92
C ASP A 199 -13.31 -1.72 -1.23
N GLY A 200 -13.24 -1.00 -0.11
CA GLY A 200 -12.05 -0.82 0.70
C GLY A 200 -11.29 0.48 0.39
N PRO A 201 -10.00 0.57 0.78
CA PRO A 201 -9.25 -0.49 1.43
C PRO A 201 -9.76 -0.80 2.85
N PHE A 202 -9.63 -2.05 3.26
CA PHE A 202 -9.84 -2.51 4.63
C PHE A 202 -8.52 -2.98 5.20
N VAL A 203 -8.27 -2.77 6.49
CA VAL A 203 -7.05 -3.21 7.16
C VAL A 203 -7.39 -4.11 8.34
N SER A 204 -6.55 -5.12 8.58
CA SER A 204 -6.63 -5.98 9.77
C SER A 204 -6.78 -5.12 11.04
N PRO A 205 -7.74 -5.40 11.94
CA PRO A 205 -7.98 -4.56 13.13
C PRO A 205 -6.78 -4.51 14.09
N SER A 206 -5.98 -5.57 14.09
CA SER A 206 -4.71 -5.68 14.81
C SER A 206 -3.75 -6.57 14.01
N PRO A 207 -2.43 -6.32 14.08
CA PRO A 207 -1.45 -7.23 13.49
C PRO A 207 -1.51 -8.61 14.14
N SER A 208 -1.42 -9.66 13.32
CA SER A 208 -1.16 -11.03 13.80
C SER A 208 0.34 -11.24 13.95
N ARG A 209 0.79 -12.14 14.81
CA ARG A 209 2.22 -12.42 15.01
C ARG A 209 2.54 -13.89 14.83
N PHE A 210 3.65 -14.20 14.20
CA PHE A 210 4.25 -15.54 14.26
C PHE A 210 5.77 -15.44 14.39
N THR A 211 6.41 -16.53 14.78
CA THR A 211 7.87 -16.60 14.94
C THR A 211 8.42 -17.76 14.12
N ILE A 212 9.50 -17.51 13.39
CA ILE A 212 10.26 -18.57 12.72
C ILE A 212 11.45 -18.96 13.60
N GLY A 213 11.53 -20.23 13.96
CA GLY A 213 12.61 -20.74 14.82
C GLY A 213 12.48 -22.23 15.08
N ASP A 214 13.47 -22.78 15.77
CA ASP A 214 13.40 -24.16 16.24
C ASP A 214 12.35 -24.24 17.36
N ARG A 215 11.46 -25.25 17.28
CA ARG A 215 10.41 -25.49 18.28
C ARG A 215 10.97 -26.01 19.60
#